data_AF-A0A5J6U523-F1
#
_entry.id   AF-A0A5J6U523-F1
#
_cell.length_a   1.000
_cell.length_b   1.000
_cell.length_c   1.000
_cell.angle_alpha   90.00
_cell.angle_beta   90.00
_cell.angle_gamma   90.00
#
_symmetry.space_group_name_H-M   'P 1'
#
loop_
_entity.id
_entity.type
_entity.pdbx_description
1 polymer ?
#
loop_
_entity_poly.entity_id
_entity_poly.type
_entity_poly.pdbx_seq_one_letter_code
_entity_poly.pdbx_strand_id
1 'polypeptide(L)'
;MISSHSGRAERGTRPAVFLHVGAAKSGTTYLQQILWHNRHRLREHGVLYPGSDQAAHVRAAFDLRHTFFTGASDPSVPGAWRRLVDECREWGGDAIISQELFAPARMAYVRRALTDLNFADVHVVFTVRDLARQIPAHWQEDVKNRFDVSFSEFLATLKQPDRKAFETARLFWGLQDPVDVLRRWGGTLPRERVHVVTLPRPGAPRDLLWRRFCEAVRLDPDAYDLAAPFDNPSLGLAETQWLLRLNRALDRERVGWHVHNAEVKLNLAQGVLAARPSPSKTVLPAEHLPWATELAVDIVERLRAARYDVVGDLYELIPMVGPGTAKWLPPAPDPDEPDWAAVADVGLDAVGTLLARLRAAEDRAARTAEPDVPVADRLTEMGGHAAQMREVTGALAAEAVPPVVRAMREVGDRYPAVRGQLRGAYRLLQDIAARPDPDDSTNPGKPPGKNANRNPNAGRNPNAGRTPNAGPNTDTNTR
;
A
#
# COMPACT_ATOMS: atom_id res chain seq x y z
N MET A 1 -53.56 -0.98 -33.45
CA MET A 1 -52.67 -0.59 -32.34
C MET A 1 -51.27 -1.05 -32.69
N ILE A 2 -50.38 -0.10 -32.96
CA ILE A 2 -49.06 -0.36 -33.53
C ILE A 2 -48.10 -0.71 -32.38
N SER A 3 -47.60 -1.95 -32.38
CA SER A 3 -46.48 -2.38 -31.55
C SER A 3 -45.18 -1.78 -32.08
N SER A 4 -44.51 -0.94 -31.29
CA SER A 4 -43.16 -0.46 -31.57
C SER A 4 -42.14 -1.32 -30.82
N HIS A 5 -41.61 -2.33 -31.51
CA HIS A 5 -40.33 -2.95 -31.14
C HIS A 5 -39.20 -2.00 -31.54
N SER A 6 -38.57 -1.33 -30.58
CA SER A 6 -37.33 -0.58 -30.82
C SER A 6 -36.14 -1.54 -30.79
N GLY A 7 -35.36 -1.51 -31.88
CA GLY A 7 -34.36 -2.51 -32.24
C GLY A 7 -33.23 -2.72 -31.23
N ARG A 8 -33.02 -3.99 -30.87
CA ARG A 8 -31.79 -4.51 -30.30
C ARG A 8 -30.84 -4.77 -31.46
N ALA A 9 -29.78 -3.97 -31.59
CA ALA A 9 -28.73 -4.22 -32.56
C ALA A 9 -28.24 -5.67 -32.45
N GLU A 10 -28.09 -6.35 -33.58
CA GLU A 10 -27.61 -7.73 -33.68
C GLU A 10 -26.26 -7.85 -32.97
N ARG A 11 -26.24 -8.58 -31.84
CA ARG A 11 -25.00 -8.87 -31.11
C ARG A 11 -24.18 -9.86 -31.90
N GLY A 12 -22.92 -9.52 -32.14
CA GLY A 12 -21.94 -10.39 -32.77
C GLY A 12 -21.90 -11.75 -32.09
N THR A 13 -21.63 -12.79 -32.87
CA THR A 13 -21.76 -14.22 -32.52
C THR A 13 -20.79 -14.73 -31.44
N ARG A 14 -20.01 -13.87 -30.79
CA ARG A 14 -19.00 -14.21 -29.77
C ARG A 14 -19.19 -13.38 -28.50
N PRO A 15 -18.99 -13.97 -27.30
CA PRO A 15 -19.03 -13.23 -26.04
C PRO A 15 -17.91 -12.20 -25.95
N ALA A 16 -18.11 -11.12 -25.20
CA ALA A 16 -17.08 -10.14 -24.89
C ALA A 16 -16.47 -10.36 -23.49
N VAL A 17 -15.15 -10.26 -23.37
CA VAL A 17 -14.47 -10.23 -22.06
C VAL A 17 -13.83 -8.86 -21.87
N PHE A 18 -14.34 -8.10 -20.90
CA PHE A 18 -13.81 -6.81 -20.49
C PHE A 18 -12.76 -6.99 -19.40
N LEU A 19 -11.50 -6.85 -19.78
CA LEU A 19 -10.36 -6.91 -18.88
C LEU A 19 -9.95 -5.51 -18.42
N HIS A 20 -10.39 -5.11 -17.23
CA HIS A 20 -10.03 -3.86 -16.59
C HIS A 20 -8.68 -4.00 -15.87
N VAL A 21 -7.62 -3.49 -16.48
CA VAL A 21 -6.22 -3.74 -16.07
C VAL A 21 -5.60 -2.63 -15.23
N GLY A 22 -6.29 -1.53 -14.95
CA GLY A 22 -5.75 -0.43 -14.16
C GLY A 22 -6.47 0.89 -14.42
N ALA A 23 -5.94 2.03 -13.98
CA ALA A 23 -4.71 2.16 -13.18
C ALA A 23 -4.94 1.87 -11.69
N ALA A 24 -3.88 1.55 -10.95
CA ALA A 24 -4.00 1.52 -9.49
C ALA A 24 -4.26 2.93 -8.95
N LYS A 25 -5.21 3.10 -8.01
CA LYS A 25 -5.61 4.41 -7.43
C LYS A 25 -6.37 5.37 -8.36
N SER A 26 -6.95 4.87 -9.45
CA SER A 26 -7.92 5.60 -10.29
C SER A 26 -9.37 5.15 -10.09
N GLY A 27 -9.72 4.72 -8.86
CA GLY A 27 -11.10 4.36 -8.49
C GLY A 27 -11.46 2.88 -8.71
N THR A 28 -10.46 2.00 -8.92
CA THR A 28 -10.68 0.57 -9.15
C THR A 28 -11.38 -0.14 -8.00
N THR A 29 -11.02 0.16 -6.74
CA THR A 29 -11.70 -0.41 -5.57
C THR A 29 -13.20 -0.10 -5.53
N TYR A 30 -13.59 1.13 -5.88
CA TYR A 30 -15.00 1.54 -5.97
C TYR A 30 -15.75 0.69 -7.00
N LEU A 31 -15.19 0.59 -8.21
CA LEU A 31 -15.77 -0.19 -9.30
C LEU A 31 -15.86 -1.69 -8.97
N GLN A 32 -14.79 -2.26 -8.43
CA GLN A 32 -14.74 -3.68 -8.05
C GLN A 32 -15.73 -4.02 -6.93
N GLN A 33 -15.92 -3.14 -5.96
CA GLN A 33 -16.93 -3.33 -4.91
C GLN A 33 -18.35 -3.33 -5.46
N ILE A 34 -18.68 -2.39 -6.37
CA ILE A 34 -19.99 -2.37 -7.04
C ILE A 34 -20.20 -3.65 -7.85
N LEU A 35 -19.21 -4.06 -8.64
CA LEU A 35 -19.27 -5.29 -9.43
C LEU A 35 -19.48 -6.52 -8.54
N TRP A 36 -18.74 -6.62 -7.44
CA TRP A 36 -18.87 -7.73 -6.49
C TRP A 36 -20.25 -7.77 -5.82
N HIS A 37 -20.72 -6.62 -5.33
CA HIS A 37 -22.01 -6.48 -4.67
C HIS A 37 -23.16 -6.85 -5.62
N ASN A 38 -23.05 -6.47 -6.89
CA ASN A 38 -24.08 -6.67 -7.90
C ASN A 38 -23.91 -7.95 -8.74
N ARG A 39 -23.03 -8.89 -8.36
CA ARG A 39 -22.71 -10.08 -9.19
C ARG A 39 -23.92 -10.92 -9.60
N HIS A 40 -24.94 -11.01 -8.75
CA HIS A 40 -26.19 -11.70 -9.07
C HIS A 40 -26.99 -10.96 -10.14
N ARG A 41 -27.12 -9.64 -10.01
CA ARG A 41 -27.84 -8.80 -10.98
C ARG A 41 -27.10 -8.70 -12.32
N LEU A 42 -25.76 -8.65 -12.30
CA LEU A 42 -24.94 -8.77 -13.50
C LEU A 42 -25.26 -10.06 -14.26
N ARG A 43 -25.34 -11.18 -13.54
CA ARG A 43 -25.66 -12.50 -14.13
C ARG A 43 -27.05 -12.52 -14.75
N GLU A 44 -28.05 -11.92 -14.11
CA GLU A 44 -29.41 -11.76 -14.66
C GLU A 44 -29.42 -10.94 -15.96
N HIS A 45 -28.50 -9.98 -16.08
CA HIS A 45 -28.31 -9.18 -17.30
C HIS A 45 -27.40 -9.84 -18.35
N GLY A 46 -26.96 -11.07 -18.13
CA GLY A 46 -26.13 -11.81 -19.08
C GLY A 46 -24.62 -11.55 -18.96
N VAL A 47 -24.16 -10.94 -17.86
CA VAL A 47 -22.75 -10.60 -17.62
C VAL A 47 -22.20 -11.34 -16.40
N LEU A 48 -21.07 -12.02 -16.55
CA LEU A 48 -20.38 -12.67 -15.44
C LEU A 48 -19.34 -11.73 -14.80
N TYR A 49 -19.35 -11.65 -13.47
CA TYR A 49 -18.20 -11.21 -12.68
C TYR A 49 -17.65 -12.44 -11.93
N PRO A 50 -16.56 -13.07 -12.41
CA PRO A 50 -16.14 -14.41 -11.97
C PRO A 50 -15.40 -14.39 -10.61
N GLY A 51 -15.24 -15.56 -10.01
CA GLY A 51 -14.46 -15.76 -8.80
C GLY A 51 -15.29 -16.09 -7.55
N SER A 52 -14.71 -16.90 -6.68
CA SER A 52 -15.37 -17.42 -5.47
C SER A 52 -15.42 -16.42 -4.30
N ASP A 53 -14.51 -15.43 -4.29
CA ASP A 53 -14.43 -14.40 -3.27
C ASP A 53 -13.80 -13.10 -3.83
N GLN A 54 -13.81 -12.03 -3.03
CA GLN A 54 -13.27 -10.72 -3.41
C GLN A 54 -11.77 -10.74 -3.76
N ALA A 55 -11.01 -11.71 -3.25
CA ALA A 55 -9.57 -11.83 -3.50
C ALA A 55 -9.24 -12.64 -4.77
N ALA A 56 -10.22 -13.29 -5.40
CA ALA A 56 -10.02 -14.13 -6.60
C ALA A 56 -9.27 -13.39 -7.72
N HIS A 57 -9.66 -12.14 -7.97
CA HIS A 57 -9.04 -11.28 -8.99
C HIS A 57 -7.60 -10.87 -8.65
N VAL A 58 -7.30 -10.59 -7.38
CA VAL A 58 -5.93 -10.31 -6.91
C VAL A 58 -5.05 -11.54 -7.10
N ARG A 59 -5.54 -12.72 -6.70
CA ARG A 59 -4.83 -13.99 -6.86
C ARG A 59 -4.57 -14.32 -8.33
N ALA A 60 -5.54 -14.08 -9.21
CA ALA A 60 -5.36 -14.24 -10.65
C ALA A 60 -4.28 -13.33 -11.24
N ALA A 61 -4.19 -12.07 -10.78
CA ALA A 61 -3.12 -11.18 -11.20
C ALA A 61 -1.73 -11.64 -10.74
N PHE A 62 -1.60 -12.15 -9.51
CA PHE A 62 -0.36 -12.72 -9.00
C PHE A 62 0.06 -13.99 -9.76
N ASP A 63 -0.87 -14.90 -9.99
CA ASP A 63 -0.67 -16.12 -10.77
C ASP A 63 -0.26 -15.81 -12.21
N LEU A 64 -0.95 -14.86 -12.86
CA LEU A 64 -0.62 -14.45 -14.23
C LEU A 64 0.82 -13.93 -14.35
N ARG A 65 1.23 -13.12 -13.37
CA ARG A 65 2.51 -12.41 -13.37
C ARG A 65 3.66 -13.20 -12.77
N HIS A 66 3.40 -14.37 -12.18
CA HIS A 66 4.36 -15.14 -11.38
C HIS A 66 5.06 -14.25 -10.34
N THR A 67 4.27 -13.51 -9.57
CA THR A 67 4.79 -12.55 -8.60
C THR A 67 3.96 -12.57 -7.34
N PHE A 68 4.58 -12.19 -6.24
CA PHE A 68 3.94 -12.06 -4.94
C PHE A 68 4.72 -11.05 -4.10
N PHE A 69 4.16 -10.63 -2.97
CA PHE A 69 4.91 -9.83 -2.01
C PHE A 69 6.06 -10.66 -1.43
N THR A 70 7.23 -10.04 -1.25
CA THR A 70 8.42 -10.70 -0.70
C THR A 70 8.11 -11.32 0.67
N GLY A 71 8.43 -12.60 0.84
CA GLY A 71 8.22 -13.33 2.10
C GLY A 71 6.76 -13.68 2.39
N ALA A 72 5.87 -13.56 1.40
CA ALA A 72 4.47 -13.92 1.54
C ALA A 72 4.10 -15.08 0.60
N SER A 73 3.06 -15.82 0.96
CA SER A 73 2.47 -16.82 0.08
C SER A 73 0.97 -16.92 0.32
N ASP A 74 0.24 -17.36 -0.70
CA ASP A 74 -1.16 -17.76 -0.59
C ASP A 74 -1.33 -19.05 -1.41
N PRO A 75 -1.70 -20.19 -0.79
CA PRO A 75 -1.82 -21.48 -1.46
C PRO A 75 -2.93 -21.50 -2.52
N SER A 76 -3.81 -20.49 -2.52
CA SER A 76 -4.87 -20.32 -3.51
C SER A 76 -4.42 -19.58 -4.76
N VAL A 77 -3.20 -19.03 -4.81
CA VAL A 77 -2.69 -18.32 -6.00
C VAL A 77 -2.46 -19.25 -7.19
N PRO A 78 -1.76 -20.40 -7.06
CA PRO A 78 -1.52 -21.27 -8.20
C PRO A 78 -2.80 -21.64 -8.97
N GLY A 79 -2.80 -21.33 -10.27
CA GLY A 79 -3.92 -21.60 -11.18
C GLY A 79 -5.12 -20.66 -11.05
N ALA A 80 -5.02 -19.59 -10.24
CA ALA A 80 -6.10 -18.62 -10.07
C ALA A 80 -6.47 -17.90 -11.38
N TRP A 81 -5.50 -17.61 -12.24
CA TRP A 81 -5.78 -17.02 -13.55
C TRP A 81 -6.62 -17.97 -14.41
N ARG A 82 -6.21 -19.24 -14.47
CA ARG A 82 -6.92 -20.25 -15.26
C ARG A 82 -8.35 -20.47 -14.77
N ARG A 83 -8.58 -20.52 -13.45
CA ARG A 83 -9.94 -20.65 -12.89
C ARG A 83 -10.87 -19.53 -13.34
N LEU A 84 -10.44 -18.26 -13.30
CA LEU A 84 -11.27 -17.15 -13.80
C LEU A 84 -11.55 -17.25 -15.30
N VAL A 85 -10.56 -17.66 -16.09
CA VAL A 85 -10.71 -17.85 -17.55
C VAL A 85 -11.70 -18.99 -17.84
N ASP A 86 -11.61 -20.10 -17.11
CA ASP A 86 -12.49 -21.25 -17.28
C ASP A 86 -13.94 -20.89 -16.90
N GLU A 87 -14.16 -20.16 -15.80
CA GLU A 87 -15.49 -19.64 -15.43
C GLU A 87 -16.09 -18.74 -16.54
N CYS A 88 -15.28 -17.87 -17.15
CA CYS A 88 -15.73 -17.02 -18.26
C CYS A 88 -16.08 -17.87 -19.50
N ARG A 89 -15.30 -18.90 -19.79
CA ARG A 89 -15.49 -19.80 -20.93
C ARG A 89 -16.75 -20.65 -20.77
N GLU A 90 -16.98 -21.18 -19.57
CA GLU A 90 -18.16 -21.99 -19.24
C GLU A 90 -19.45 -21.17 -19.25
N TRP A 91 -19.38 -19.87 -18.88
CA TRP A 91 -20.53 -18.97 -18.92
C TRP A 91 -21.06 -18.73 -20.34
N GLY A 92 -20.18 -18.58 -21.33
CA GLY A 92 -20.55 -18.38 -22.74
C GLY A 92 -21.18 -17.02 -23.09
N GLY A 93 -21.42 -16.15 -22.11
CA GLY A 93 -21.86 -14.76 -22.29
C GLY A 93 -20.76 -13.75 -21.98
N ASP A 94 -21.12 -12.47 -21.87
CA ASP A 94 -20.16 -11.41 -21.58
C ASP A 94 -19.60 -11.55 -20.16
N ALA A 95 -18.35 -11.15 -19.93
CA ALA A 95 -17.72 -11.21 -18.62
C ALA A 95 -16.82 -10.00 -18.35
N ILE A 96 -16.67 -9.63 -17.07
CA ILE A 96 -15.79 -8.56 -16.61
C ILE A 96 -14.75 -9.15 -15.66
N ILE A 97 -13.47 -8.97 -15.99
CA ILE A 97 -12.35 -9.27 -15.09
C ILE A 97 -11.72 -7.94 -14.71
N SER A 98 -11.73 -7.57 -13.43
CA SER A 98 -11.22 -6.26 -12.98
C SER A 98 -10.17 -6.36 -11.89
N GLN A 99 -8.93 -5.97 -12.22
CA GLN A 99 -7.83 -5.85 -11.27
C GLN A 99 -6.67 -5.03 -11.85
N GLU A 100 -6.30 -3.93 -11.18
CA GLU A 100 -5.19 -3.06 -11.56
C GLU A 100 -3.81 -3.75 -11.55
N LEU A 101 -3.65 -4.81 -10.77
CA LEU A 101 -2.40 -5.56 -10.72
C LEU A 101 -2.08 -6.27 -12.04
N PHE A 102 -2.98 -6.28 -13.03
CA PHE A 102 -2.65 -6.74 -14.37
C PHE A 102 -1.80 -5.74 -15.18
N ALA A 103 -1.91 -4.42 -14.95
CA ALA A 103 -1.15 -3.39 -15.68
C ALA A 103 0.36 -3.69 -15.83
N PRO A 104 1.11 -4.03 -14.77
CA PRO A 104 2.55 -4.24 -14.85
C PRO A 104 2.95 -5.59 -15.46
N ALA A 105 2.01 -6.40 -15.97
CA ALA A 105 2.33 -7.67 -16.62
C ALA A 105 3.34 -7.50 -17.77
N ARG A 106 4.38 -8.33 -17.76
CA ARG A 106 5.35 -8.38 -18.86
C ARG A 106 4.65 -8.86 -20.13
N MET A 107 5.16 -8.43 -21.28
CA MET A 107 4.55 -8.72 -22.59
C MET A 107 4.33 -10.22 -22.84
N ALA A 108 5.21 -11.11 -22.37
CA ALA A 108 4.99 -12.56 -22.47
C ALA A 108 3.71 -13.04 -21.74
N TYR A 109 3.43 -12.49 -20.56
CA TYR A 109 2.23 -12.82 -19.77
C TYR A 109 0.98 -12.17 -20.34
N VAL A 110 1.10 -10.96 -20.90
CA VAL A 110 0.01 -10.31 -21.64
C VAL A 110 -0.42 -11.16 -22.82
N ARG A 111 0.53 -11.61 -23.66
CA ARG A 111 0.23 -12.52 -24.77
C ARG A 111 -0.43 -13.82 -24.31
N ARG A 112 0.05 -14.40 -23.19
CA ARG A 112 -0.59 -15.57 -22.59
C ARG A 112 -2.05 -15.28 -22.24
N ALA A 113 -2.32 -14.20 -21.52
CA ALA A 113 -3.68 -13.83 -21.12
C ALA A 113 -4.61 -13.62 -22.33
N LEU A 114 -4.15 -12.91 -23.37
CA LEU A 114 -4.94 -12.71 -24.59
C LEU A 114 -5.18 -14.02 -25.36
N THR A 115 -4.21 -14.93 -25.37
CA THR A 115 -4.39 -16.29 -25.93
C THR A 115 -5.39 -17.10 -25.12
N ASP A 116 -5.31 -17.08 -23.79
CA ASP A 116 -6.21 -17.83 -22.91
C ASP A 116 -7.67 -17.35 -23.07
N LEU A 117 -7.85 -16.04 -23.34
CA LEU A 117 -9.13 -15.38 -23.58
C LEU A 117 -9.58 -15.40 -25.06
N ASN A 118 -8.85 -16.06 -25.96
CA ASN A 118 -9.09 -16.00 -27.40
C ASN A 118 -10.43 -16.61 -27.86
N PHE A 119 -11.23 -17.17 -26.96
CA PHE A 119 -12.59 -17.64 -27.20
C PHE A 119 -13.60 -16.50 -27.24
N ALA A 120 -13.27 -15.34 -26.66
CA ALA A 120 -14.09 -14.14 -26.61
C ALA A 120 -13.49 -12.97 -27.41
N ASP A 121 -14.31 -11.96 -27.68
CA ASP A 121 -13.83 -10.64 -28.09
C ASP A 121 -13.27 -9.92 -26.85
N VAL A 122 -11.94 -9.82 -26.75
CA VAL A 122 -11.29 -9.18 -25.61
C VAL A 122 -11.33 -7.66 -25.77
N HIS A 123 -11.79 -7.00 -24.70
CA HIS A 123 -11.78 -5.56 -24.50
C HIS A 123 -10.85 -5.21 -23.34
N VAL A 124 -9.94 -4.26 -23.51
CA VAL A 124 -9.05 -3.77 -22.45
C VAL A 124 -9.59 -2.44 -21.93
N VAL A 125 -9.81 -2.34 -20.63
CA VAL A 125 -10.25 -1.11 -19.98
C VAL A 125 -9.13 -0.59 -19.07
N PHE A 126 -8.82 0.70 -19.20
CA PHE A 126 -7.85 1.39 -18.34
C PHE A 126 -8.41 2.71 -17.83
N THR A 127 -8.63 2.80 -16.54
CA THR A 127 -8.99 4.02 -15.83
C THR A 127 -7.77 4.91 -15.61
N VAL A 128 -7.92 6.23 -15.81
CA VAL A 128 -6.82 7.20 -15.76
C VAL A 128 -7.13 8.38 -14.84
N ARG A 129 -6.11 8.93 -14.17
CA ARG A 129 -6.20 10.04 -13.22
C ARG A 129 -5.03 11.01 -13.43
N ASP A 130 -5.23 12.30 -13.16
CA ASP A 130 -4.14 13.28 -13.24
C ASP A 130 -2.99 12.95 -12.27
N LEU A 131 -1.78 13.28 -12.69
CA LEU A 131 -0.55 12.94 -11.98
C LEU A 131 -0.43 13.65 -10.61
N ALA A 132 -1.00 14.84 -10.45
CA ALA A 132 -0.94 15.58 -9.18
C ALA A 132 -1.74 14.90 -8.07
N ARG A 133 -2.82 14.20 -8.41
CA ARG A 133 -3.53 13.34 -7.46
C ARG A 133 -2.98 11.91 -7.43
N GLN A 134 -2.45 11.40 -8.54
CA GLN A 134 -1.98 10.01 -8.67
C GLN A 134 -0.67 9.75 -7.92
N ILE A 135 0.30 10.66 -8.01
CA ILE A 135 1.64 10.52 -7.40
C ILE A 135 1.54 10.44 -5.87
N PRO A 136 0.89 11.39 -5.16
CA PRO A 136 0.72 11.27 -3.70
C PRO A 136 -0.09 10.04 -3.28
N ALA A 137 -1.14 9.69 -4.02
CA ALA A 137 -1.97 8.53 -3.69
C ALA A 137 -1.20 7.20 -3.82
N HIS A 138 -0.28 7.09 -4.78
CA HIS A 138 0.57 5.92 -4.92
C HIS A 138 1.63 5.86 -3.84
N TRP A 139 2.33 6.97 -3.57
CA TRP A 139 3.33 7.02 -2.51
C TRP A 139 2.74 6.63 -1.14
N GLN A 140 1.54 7.14 -0.81
CA GLN A 140 0.84 6.72 0.41
C GLN A 140 0.58 5.20 0.44
N GLU A 141 0.25 4.59 -0.69
CA GLU A 141 0.01 3.16 -0.77
C GLU A 141 1.29 2.35 -0.64
N ASP A 142 2.40 2.83 -1.22
CA ASP A 142 3.72 2.23 -1.04
C ASP A 142 4.10 2.22 0.44
N VAL A 143 3.89 3.33 1.15
CA VAL A 143 4.10 3.42 2.60
C VAL A 143 3.21 2.40 3.36
N LYS A 144 1.93 2.24 2.99
CA LYS A 144 1.08 1.18 3.55
C LYS A 144 1.60 -0.23 3.26
N ASN A 145 2.27 -0.41 2.12
CA ASN A 145 2.90 -1.65 1.70
C ASN A 145 4.36 -1.79 2.16
N ARG A 146 4.72 -1.11 3.26
CA ARG A 146 6.03 -1.21 3.94
C ARG A 146 7.20 -0.53 3.23
N PHE A 147 6.97 0.25 2.18
CA PHE A 147 8.05 1.05 1.61
C PHE A 147 8.43 2.18 2.58
N ASP A 148 9.71 2.54 2.56
CA ASP A 148 10.37 3.44 3.52
C ASP A 148 11.06 4.65 2.85
N VAL A 149 10.76 4.89 1.58
CA VAL A 149 11.30 6.00 0.76
C VAL A 149 10.52 7.28 1.04
N SER A 150 11.21 8.41 1.23
CA SER A 150 10.56 9.71 1.42
C SER A 150 9.79 10.16 0.18
N PHE A 151 8.90 11.15 0.30
CA PHE A 151 8.16 11.64 -0.86
C PHE A 151 9.09 12.29 -1.89
N SER A 152 10.06 13.09 -1.42
CA SER A 152 11.04 13.76 -2.28
C SER A 152 11.94 12.77 -3.00
N GLU A 153 12.43 11.72 -2.32
CA GLU A 153 13.21 10.65 -2.93
C GLU A 153 12.38 9.89 -3.97
N PHE A 154 11.15 9.51 -3.62
CA PHE A 154 10.20 8.86 -4.52
C PHE A 154 10.01 9.69 -5.80
N LEU A 155 9.66 10.97 -5.65
CA LEU A 155 9.42 11.86 -6.78
C LEU A 155 10.68 12.13 -7.61
N ALA A 156 11.85 12.25 -6.98
CA ALA A 156 13.11 12.40 -7.67
C ALA A 156 13.38 11.22 -8.60
N THR A 157 13.05 9.98 -8.20
CA THR A 157 13.18 8.81 -9.09
C THR A 157 12.20 8.84 -10.26
N LEU A 158 10.98 9.35 -10.07
CA LEU A 158 9.97 9.43 -11.14
C LEU A 158 10.36 10.40 -12.26
N LYS A 159 11.15 11.43 -11.91
CA LYS A 159 11.63 12.49 -12.82
C LYS A 159 12.87 12.09 -13.61
N GLN A 160 13.53 10.99 -13.28
CA GLN A 160 14.75 10.58 -13.97
C GLN A 160 14.46 10.20 -15.43
N PRO A 161 15.33 10.58 -16.39
CA PRO A 161 15.19 10.16 -17.78
C PRO A 161 15.20 8.64 -17.94
N ASP A 162 16.09 7.95 -17.21
CA ASP A 162 16.13 6.49 -17.14
C ASP A 162 15.34 5.95 -15.93
N ARG A 163 14.06 6.34 -15.85
CA ARG A 163 13.12 5.88 -14.81
C ARG A 163 12.98 4.36 -14.70
N LYS A 164 13.42 3.59 -15.70
CA LYS A 164 13.37 2.11 -15.66
C LYS A 164 14.51 1.49 -14.85
N ALA A 165 15.62 2.21 -14.68
CA ALA A 165 16.75 1.78 -13.84
C ALA A 165 16.42 1.82 -12.34
N PHE A 166 15.46 2.65 -11.94
CA PHE A 166 15.04 2.78 -10.54
C PHE A 166 13.85 1.86 -10.27
N GLU A 167 13.97 1.00 -9.26
CA GLU A 167 12.91 0.03 -8.92
C GLU A 167 11.57 0.72 -8.61
N THR A 168 11.60 1.74 -7.76
CA THR A 168 10.43 2.55 -7.37
C THR A 168 9.71 3.15 -8.57
N ALA A 169 10.45 3.80 -9.47
CA ALA A 169 9.87 4.41 -10.66
C ALA A 169 9.37 3.34 -11.65
N ARG A 170 10.06 2.20 -11.79
CA ARG A 170 9.61 1.07 -12.60
C ARG A 170 8.29 0.48 -12.07
N LEU A 171 8.12 0.36 -10.76
CA LEU A 171 6.87 -0.11 -10.13
C LEU A 171 5.74 0.90 -10.38
N PHE A 172 5.98 2.18 -10.10
CA PHE A 172 5.02 3.26 -10.35
C PHE A 172 4.59 3.30 -11.82
N TRP A 173 5.50 3.53 -12.75
CA TRP A 173 5.16 3.67 -14.17
C TRP A 173 4.59 2.37 -14.77
N GLY A 174 4.99 1.21 -14.26
CA GLY A 174 4.42 -0.08 -14.67
C GLY A 174 2.93 -0.23 -14.36
N LEU A 175 2.44 0.46 -13.32
CA LEU A 175 1.03 0.49 -12.90
C LEU A 175 0.27 1.70 -13.44
N GLN A 176 0.97 2.80 -13.70
CA GLN A 176 0.37 4.13 -13.89
C GLN A 176 0.46 4.71 -15.29
N ASP A 177 1.46 4.31 -16.10
CA ASP A 177 1.66 4.89 -17.44
C ASP A 177 0.61 4.35 -18.42
N PRO A 178 -0.42 5.13 -18.80
CA PRO A 178 -1.48 4.63 -19.67
C PRO A 178 -0.94 4.32 -21.06
N VAL A 179 0.09 5.04 -21.54
CA VAL A 179 0.65 4.85 -22.87
C VAL A 179 1.38 3.52 -22.94
N ASP A 180 2.26 3.24 -21.98
CA ASP A 180 3.00 1.97 -21.99
C ASP A 180 2.12 0.76 -21.68
N VAL A 181 1.18 0.89 -20.72
CA VAL A 181 0.27 -0.20 -20.35
C VAL A 181 -0.66 -0.54 -21.51
N LEU A 182 -1.30 0.45 -22.14
CA LEU A 182 -2.23 0.22 -23.25
C LEU A 182 -1.51 -0.24 -24.52
N ARG A 183 -0.29 0.23 -24.78
CA ARG A 183 0.55 -0.34 -25.85
C ARG A 183 0.81 -1.83 -25.61
N ARG A 184 1.03 -2.24 -24.36
CA ARG A 184 1.27 -3.65 -24.03
C ARG A 184 0.01 -4.50 -24.15
N TRP A 185 -1.07 -4.08 -23.52
CA TRP A 185 -2.32 -4.85 -23.43
C TRP A 185 -3.22 -4.74 -24.67
N GLY A 186 -3.30 -3.56 -25.28
CA GLY A 186 -4.16 -3.26 -26.42
C GLY A 186 -3.46 -3.25 -27.77
N GLY A 187 -2.13 -3.37 -27.82
CA GLY A 187 -1.36 -3.20 -29.07
C GLY A 187 -1.67 -4.20 -30.19
N THR A 188 -2.30 -5.33 -29.88
CA THR A 188 -2.74 -6.34 -30.86
C THR A 188 -4.26 -6.39 -31.04
N LEU A 189 -5.00 -5.53 -30.33
CA LEU A 189 -6.46 -5.46 -30.41
C LEU A 189 -6.88 -4.33 -31.36
N PRO A 190 -8.09 -4.43 -31.97
CA PRO A 190 -8.70 -3.28 -32.60
C PRO A 190 -8.83 -2.12 -31.60
N ARG A 191 -8.57 -0.89 -32.05
CA ARG A 191 -8.53 0.31 -31.17
C ARG A 191 -9.85 0.57 -30.46
N GLU A 192 -10.97 0.20 -31.08
CA GLU A 192 -12.33 0.25 -30.52
C GLU A 192 -12.59 -0.76 -29.39
N ARG A 193 -11.63 -1.67 -29.13
CA ARG A 193 -11.65 -2.60 -27.98
C ARG A 193 -10.67 -2.18 -26.88
N VAL A 194 -10.13 -0.97 -26.97
CA VAL A 194 -9.24 -0.40 -25.97
C VAL A 194 -9.92 0.86 -25.43
N HIS A 195 -10.33 0.81 -24.16
CA HIS A 195 -11.14 1.84 -23.51
C HIS A 195 -10.32 2.58 -22.46
N VAL A 196 -10.27 3.91 -22.58
CA VAL A 196 -9.67 4.82 -21.61
C VAL A 196 -10.78 5.51 -20.84
N VAL A 197 -10.89 5.20 -19.54
CA VAL A 197 -11.96 5.74 -18.68
C VAL A 197 -11.36 6.80 -17.76
N THR A 198 -11.79 8.04 -17.91
CA THR A 198 -11.24 9.14 -17.10
C THR A 198 -11.85 9.16 -15.70
N LEU A 199 -11.02 9.29 -14.66
CA LEU A 199 -11.47 9.53 -13.30
C LEU A 199 -11.94 10.99 -13.18
N PRO A 200 -13.20 11.24 -12.77
CA PRO A 200 -13.71 12.60 -12.65
C PRO A 200 -12.88 13.50 -11.72
N ARG A 201 -12.94 14.80 -12.00
CA ARG A 201 -12.35 15.82 -11.13
C ARG A 201 -13.03 15.86 -9.75
N PRO A 202 -12.35 16.34 -8.69
CA PRO A 202 -12.98 16.54 -7.39
C PRO A 202 -14.22 17.45 -7.53
N GLY A 203 -15.30 17.10 -6.84
CA GLY A 203 -16.58 17.82 -6.92
C GLY A 203 -17.56 17.31 -7.98
N ALA A 204 -17.14 16.40 -8.86
CA ALA A 204 -18.04 15.71 -9.77
C ALA A 204 -19.03 14.78 -9.03
N PRO A 205 -20.17 14.41 -9.66
CA PRO A 205 -21.10 13.44 -9.10
C PRO A 205 -20.42 12.13 -8.70
N ARG A 206 -20.79 11.58 -7.54
CA ARG A 206 -20.13 10.39 -6.95
C ARG A 206 -20.23 9.15 -7.85
N ASP A 207 -21.29 9.05 -8.62
CA ASP A 207 -21.59 7.94 -9.53
C ASP A 207 -21.02 8.13 -10.95
N LEU A 208 -20.38 9.28 -11.25
CA LEU A 208 -19.92 9.56 -12.61
C LEU A 208 -18.85 8.57 -13.09
N LEU A 209 -17.94 8.12 -12.20
CA LEU A 209 -16.98 7.07 -12.55
C LEU A 209 -17.69 5.76 -12.91
N TRP A 210 -18.73 5.39 -12.16
CA TRP A 210 -19.53 4.19 -12.43
C TRP A 210 -20.24 4.28 -13.78
N ARG A 211 -20.85 5.43 -14.09
CA ARG A 211 -21.51 5.67 -15.39
C ARG A 211 -20.52 5.53 -16.55
N ARG A 212 -19.34 6.16 -16.45
CA ARG A 212 -18.28 6.05 -17.47
C ARG A 212 -17.75 4.63 -17.62
N PHE A 213 -17.60 3.91 -16.51
CA PHE A 213 -17.20 2.50 -16.56
C PHE A 213 -18.27 1.65 -17.25
N CYS A 214 -19.55 1.84 -16.91
CA CYS A 214 -20.67 1.14 -17.54
C CYS A 214 -20.74 1.37 -19.04
N GLU A 215 -20.49 2.59 -19.51
CA GLU A 215 -20.39 2.88 -20.95
C GLU A 215 -19.29 2.05 -21.63
N ALA A 216 -18.08 2.01 -21.04
CA ALA A 216 -16.97 1.21 -21.57
C ALA A 216 -17.25 -0.31 -21.58
N VAL A 217 -17.96 -0.82 -20.58
CA VAL A 217 -18.29 -2.25 -20.44
C VAL A 217 -19.70 -2.64 -20.90
N ARG A 218 -20.42 -1.71 -21.53
CA ARG A 218 -21.78 -1.89 -22.10
C ARG A 218 -22.84 -2.33 -21.08
N LEU A 219 -22.79 -1.77 -19.88
CA LEU A 219 -23.80 -1.95 -18.83
C LEU A 219 -24.76 -0.77 -18.77
N ASP A 220 -26.00 -1.01 -18.34
CA ASP A 220 -26.92 0.05 -17.93
C ASP A 220 -26.56 0.54 -16.52
N PRO A 221 -26.08 1.79 -16.34
CA PRO A 221 -25.60 2.26 -15.05
C PRO A 221 -26.69 2.36 -13.98
N ASP A 222 -27.96 2.57 -14.36
CA ASP A 222 -29.06 2.77 -13.41
C ASP A 222 -29.65 1.44 -12.93
N ALA A 223 -29.21 0.33 -13.52
CA ALA A 223 -29.66 -1.01 -13.18
C ALA A 223 -28.92 -1.61 -11.97
N TYR A 224 -28.06 -0.91 -11.23
CA TYR A 224 -27.22 -1.49 -10.17
C TYR A 224 -27.28 -0.73 -8.86
N ASP A 225 -27.09 -1.45 -7.75
CA ASP A 225 -27.07 -0.86 -6.41
C ASP A 225 -25.69 -0.27 -6.09
N LEU A 226 -25.66 1.04 -5.84
CA LEU A 226 -24.47 1.81 -5.48
C LEU A 226 -24.40 2.12 -3.98
N ALA A 227 -25.37 1.65 -3.17
CA ALA A 227 -25.45 1.90 -1.74
C ALA A 227 -24.46 1.05 -0.92
N ALA A 228 -23.76 0.11 -1.56
CA ALA A 228 -22.70 -0.65 -0.91
C ALA A 228 -21.70 0.31 -0.23
N PRO A 229 -21.35 0.08 1.04
CA PRO A 229 -20.50 1.00 1.79
C PRO A 229 -19.16 1.18 1.09
N PHE A 230 -18.91 2.39 0.59
CA PHE A 230 -17.64 2.82 0.03
C PHE A 230 -16.95 3.75 1.02
N ASP A 231 -16.28 3.15 2.01
CA ASP A 231 -15.37 3.85 2.89
C ASP A 231 -13.98 3.23 2.77
N ASN A 232 -13.17 3.80 1.88
CA ASN A 232 -11.71 3.62 1.89
C ASN A 232 -11.05 4.98 2.15
N PRO A 233 -11.18 5.53 3.38
CA PRO A 233 -10.55 6.79 3.71
C PRO A 233 -9.05 6.69 3.45
N SER A 234 -8.53 7.65 2.71
CA SER A 234 -7.08 7.77 2.52
C SER A 234 -6.43 8.25 3.81
N LEU A 235 -5.18 7.88 4.03
CA LEU A 235 -4.44 8.39 5.18
C LEU A 235 -4.17 9.89 4.98
N GLY A 236 -4.17 10.62 6.09
CA GLY A 236 -3.63 11.97 6.09
C GLY A 236 -2.12 11.99 5.94
N LEU A 237 -1.60 13.21 5.82
CA LEU A 237 -0.17 13.43 5.77
C LEU A 237 0.52 12.96 7.05
N ALA A 238 -0.02 13.33 8.22
CA ALA A 238 0.54 12.94 9.52
C ALA A 238 0.52 11.41 9.70
N GLU A 239 -0.60 10.76 9.38
CA GLU A 239 -0.74 9.31 9.46
C GLU A 239 0.24 8.58 8.53
N THR A 240 0.42 9.09 7.30
CA THR A 240 1.35 8.51 6.34
C THR A 240 2.80 8.68 6.79
N GLN A 241 3.17 9.88 7.24
CA GLN A 241 4.53 10.17 7.69
C GLN A 241 4.89 9.40 8.96
N TRP A 242 3.93 9.21 9.86
CA TRP A 242 4.12 8.34 11.00
C TRP A 242 4.37 6.88 10.57
N LEU A 243 3.56 6.36 9.64
CA LEU A 243 3.71 4.99 9.15
C LEU A 243 5.04 4.79 8.39
N LEU A 244 5.50 5.81 7.67
CA LEU A 244 6.81 5.81 7.02
C LEU A 244 7.96 5.62 8.02
N ARG A 245 7.90 6.31 9.16
CA ARG A 245 8.88 6.18 10.25
C ARG A 245 8.80 4.82 10.92
N LEU A 246 7.59 4.32 11.16
CA LEU A 246 7.40 2.96 11.64
C LEU A 246 8.06 1.93 10.71
N ASN A 247 7.86 2.03 9.40
CA ASN A 247 8.47 1.11 8.44
C ASN A 247 10.00 1.14 8.48
N ARG A 248 10.62 2.30 8.76
CA ARG A 248 12.08 2.45 8.93
C ARG A 248 12.58 1.87 10.24
N ALA A 249 11.80 1.96 11.30
CA ALA A 249 12.15 1.48 12.64
C ALA A 249 11.93 -0.05 12.80
N LEU A 250 10.99 -0.64 12.05
CA LEU A 250 10.71 -2.07 12.12
C LEU A 250 11.79 -2.91 11.46
N ASP A 251 12.37 -3.83 12.21
CA ASP A 251 13.24 -4.87 11.68
C ASP A 251 12.45 -5.82 10.76
N ARG A 252 12.93 -5.93 9.51
CA ARG A 252 12.30 -6.74 8.45
C ARG A 252 12.45 -8.23 8.66
N GLU A 253 13.48 -8.67 9.39
CA GLU A 253 13.72 -10.07 9.70
C GLU A 253 12.84 -10.53 10.86
N ARG A 254 12.61 -9.65 11.84
CA ARG A 254 11.78 -9.97 13.02
C ARG A 254 10.28 -9.87 12.75
N VAL A 255 9.87 -8.86 11.99
CA VAL A 255 8.47 -8.66 11.61
C VAL A 255 8.28 -9.04 10.14
N GLY A 256 7.82 -10.27 9.90
CA GLY A 256 7.52 -10.74 8.55
C GLY A 256 6.33 -10.01 7.89
N TRP A 257 6.17 -10.16 6.57
CA TRP A 257 5.09 -9.50 5.82
C TRP A 257 3.69 -9.84 6.35
N HIS A 258 3.43 -11.09 6.72
CA HIS A 258 2.12 -11.51 7.22
C HIS A 258 1.68 -10.71 8.46
N VAL A 259 2.63 -10.45 9.37
CA VAL A 259 2.41 -9.70 10.60
C VAL A 259 2.27 -8.21 10.31
N HIS A 260 3.14 -7.65 9.47
CA HIS A 260 3.03 -6.27 9.04
C HIS A 260 1.67 -6.02 8.36
N ASN A 261 1.26 -6.90 7.46
CA ASN A 261 -0.03 -6.80 6.78
C ASN A 261 -1.20 -6.87 7.76
N ALA A 262 -1.19 -7.82 8.70
CA ALA A 262 -2.28 -7.97 9.67
C ALA A 262 -2.34 -6.81 10.68
N GLU A 263 -1.22 -6.48 11.30
CA GLU A 263 -1.19 -5.59 12.47
C GLU A 263 -0.93 -4.13 12.11
N VAL A 264 -0.08 -3.87 11.12
CA VAL A 264 0.25 -2.51 10.69
C VAL A 264 -0.70 -2.04 9.58
N LYS A 265 -0.86 -2.81 8.51
CA LYS A 265 -1.66 -2.36 7.36
C LYS A 265 -3.17 -2.47 7.61
N LEU A 266 -3.68 -3.65 7.95
CA LEU A 266 -5.12 -3.87 8.10
C LEU A 266 -5.65 -3.28 9.41
N ASN A 267 -4.97 -3.54 10.52
CA ASN A 267 -5.42 -3.07 11.83
C ASN A 267 -5.11 -1.58 12.04
N LEU A 268 -3.83 -1.18 12.10
CA LEU A 268 -3.49 0.22 12.37
C LEU A 268 -3.90 1.15 11.23
N ALA A 269 -3.34 0.97 10.03
CA ALA A 269 -3.51 1.93 8.95
C ALA A 269 -4.97 2.02 8.46
N GLN A 270 -5.63 0.88 8.25
CA GLN A 270 -7.01 0.87 7.75
C GLN A 270 -8.07 0.95 8.86
N GLY A 271 -7.84 0.33 10.02
CA GLY A 271 -8.82 0.28 11.10
C GLY A 271 -8.81 1.50 12.02
N VAL A 272 -7.64 2.11 12.25
CA VAL A 272 -7.48 3.21 13.22
C VAL A 272 -7.14 4.52 12.53
N LEU A 273 -6.03 4.54 11.79
CA LEU A 273 -5.49 5.78 11.24
C LEU A 273 -6.42 6.40 10.19
N ALA A 274 -7.04 5.56 9.36
CA ALA A 274 -7.98 6.03 8.35
C ALA A 274 -9.29 6.59 8.95
N ALA A 275 -9.63 6.23 10.20
CA ALA A 275 -10.81 6.74 10.91
C ALA A 275 -10.55 8.06 11.66
N ARG A 276 -9.28 8.48 11.80
CA ARG A 276 -8.94 9.75 12.45
C ARG A 276 -9.44 10.94 11.63
N PRO A 277 -9.89 12.04 12.28
CA PRO A 277 -10.18 13.28 11.58
C PRO A 277 -8.90 13.77 10.91
N SER A 278 -8.82 13.66 9.59
CA SER A 278 -7.60 14.02 8.86
C SER A 278 -7.76 15.37 8.16
N PRO A 279 -7.23 16.47 8.71
CA PRO A 279 -7.38 17.80 8.13
C PRO A 279 -6.48 18.05 6.91
N SER A 280 -5.37 17.30 6.76
CA SER A 280 -4.34 17.58 5.75
C SER A 280 -4.05 16.37 4.87
N LYS A 281 -4.48 16.44 3.60
CA LYS A 281 -4.16 15.43 2.58
C LYS A 281 -2.76 15.65 2.03
N THR A 282 -2.05 14.56 1.72
CA THR A 282 -0.83 14.64 0.91
C THR A 282 -1.20 15.11 -0.49
N VAL A 283 -0.56 16.16 -0.96
CA VAL A 283 -0.72 16.70 -2.32
C VAL A 283 0.64 16.85 -2.97
N LEU A 284 0.66 16.95 -4.30
CA LEU A 284 1.89 17.27 -5.02
C LEU A 284 2.27 18.75 -4.74
N PRO A 285 3.49 19.03 -4.26
CA PRO A 285 3.97 20.40 -4.07
C PRO A 285 3.84 21.25 -5.34
N ALA A 286 3.49 22.53 -5.17
CA ALA A 286 3.18 23.44 -6.27
C ALA A 286 4.32 23.59 -7.28
N GLU A 287 5.57 23.57 -6.80
CA GLU A 287 6.79 23.60 -7.59
C GLU A 287 6.95 22.41 -8.56
N HIS A 288 6.21 21.33 -8.36
CA HIS A 288 6.25 20.14 -9.22
C HIS A 288 5.04 20.05 -10.17
N LEU A 289 4.06 20.95 -10.05
CA LEU A 289 2.91 21.02 -10.96
C LEU A 289 3.31 21.28 -12.42
N PRO A 290 4.27 22.17 -12.75
CA PRO A 290 4.68 22.38 -14.14
C PRO A 290 5.17 21.09 -14.80
N TRP A 291 6.06 20.35 -14.12
CA TRP A 291 6.57 19.06 -14.61
C TRP A 291 5.44 18.03 -14.80
N ALA A 292 4.54 17.90 -13.82
CA ALA A 292 3.41 16.97 -13.92
C ALA A 292 2.45 17.37 -15.06
N THR A 293 2.30 18.67 -15.32
CA THR A 293 1.47 19.21 -16.40
C THR A 293 2.08 18.92 -17.76
N GLU A 294 3.37 19.18 -17.96
CA GLU A 294 4.10 18.87 -19.20
C GLU A 294 3.98 17.39 -19.54
N LEU A 295 4.19 16.51 -18.56
CA LEU A 295 4.07 15.07 -18.76
C LEU A 295 2.62 14.64 -19.05
N ALA A 296 1.63 15.26 -18.39
CA ALA A 296 0.23 14.98 -18.68
C ALA A 296 -0.16 15.42 -20.10
N VAL A 297 0.37 16.53 -20.61
CA VAL A 297 0.15 16.96 -22.00
C VAL A 297 0.69 15.92 -23.00
N ASP A 298 1.93 15.45 -22.83
CA ASP A 298 2.51 14.39 -23.68
C ASP A 298 1.66 13.10 -23.63
N ILE A 299 1.22 12.69 -22.44
CA ILE A 299 0.33 11.53 -22.27
C ILE A 299 -0.98 11.73 -23.04
N VAL A 300 -1.64 12.88 -22.89
CA VAL A 300 -2.91 13.20 -23.57
C VAL A 300 -2.75 13.18 -25.09
N GLU A 301 -1.68 13.77 -25.61
CA GLU A 301 -1.39 13.78 -27.04
C GLU A 301 -1.18 12.36 -27.60
N ARG A 302 -0.42 11.52 -26.88
CA ARG A 302 -0.20 10.12 -27.27
C ARG A 302 -1.47 9.29 -27.23
N LEU A 303 -2.32 9.47 -26.20
CA LEU A 303 -3.61 8.78 -26.12
C LEU A 303 -4.56 9.20 -27.25
N ARG A 304 -4.59 10.50 -27.60
CA ARG A 304 -5.35 10.99 -28.77
C ARG A 304 -4.84 10.41 -30.08
N ALA A 305 -3.53 10.38 -30.26
CA ALA A 305 -2.90 9.82 -31.46
C ALA A 305 -3.20 8.33 -31.63
N ALA A 306 -3.31 7.58 -30.52
CA ALA A 306 -3.65 6.16 -30.53
C ALA A 306 -5.10 5.87 -30.94
N ARG A 307 -6.01 6.86 -30.86
CA ARG A 307 -7.43 6.76 -31.25
C ARG A 307 -8.17 5.61 -30.57
N TYR A 308 -7.83 5.35 -29.30
CA TYR A 308 -8.60 4.46 -28.44
C TYR A 308 -9.99 5.03 -28.17
N ASP A 309 -10.89 4.17 -27.72
CA ASP A 309 -12.19 4.61 -27.21
C ASP A 309 -11.98 5.35 -25.89
N VAL A 310 -12.46 6.59 -25.79
CA VAL A 310 -12.26 7.44 -24.61
C VAL A 310 -13.61 7.76 -24.00
N VAL A 311 -13.79 7.37 -22.75
CA VAL A 311 -14.98 7.69 -21.96
C VAL A 311 -14.68 8.79 -20.94
N GLY A 312 -15.29 9.95 -21.14
CA GLY A 312 -15.04 11.20 -20.44
C GLY A 312 -14.08 12.12 -21.17
N ASP A 313 -13.23 12.89 -20.46
CA ASP A 313 -12.40 13.93 -21.08
C ASP A 313 -10.92 13.79 -20.70
N LEU A 314 -10.05 13.59 -21.69
CA LEU A 314 -8.60 13.50 -21.49
C LEU A 314 -8.00 14.78 -20.88
N TYR A 315 -8.64 15.95 -21.01
CA TYR A 315 -8.21 17.15 -20.30
C TYR A 315 -8.37 17.05 -18.78
N GLU A 316 -9.09 16.05 -18.26
CA GLU A 316 -9.11 15.74 -16.82
C GLU A 316 -7.78 15.17 -16.31
N LEU A 317 -6.87 14.76 -17.20
CA LEU A 317 -5.50 14.35 -16.84
C LEU A 317 -4.57 15.53 -16.60
N ILE A 318 -4.89 16.70 -17.14
CA ILE A 318 -4.11 17.90 -16.89
C ILE A 318 -4.34 18.34 -15.44
N PRO A 319 -3.29 18.36 -14.60
CA PRO A 319 -3.41 18.76 -13.20
C PRO A 319 -4.04 20.14 -13.08
N MET A 320 -5.06 20.26 -12.24
CA MET A 320 -5.55 21.57 -11.83
C MET A 320 -4.77 22.07 -10.63
N VAL A 321 -4.50 23.38 -10.66
CA VAL A 321 -4.14 24.21 -9.51
C VAL A 321 -5.22 23.99 -8.43
N GLY A 322 -4.92 23.19 -7.41
CA GLY A 322 -5.84 22.94 -6.31
C GLY A 322 -6.04 24.18 -5.42
N PRO A 323 -6.99 24.14 -4.47
CA PRO A 323 -7.24 25.27 -3.56
C PRO A 323 -5.98 25.81 -2.87
N GLY A 324 -4.98 24.97 -2.58
CA GLY A 324 -3.68 25.37 -1.98
C GLY A 324 -2.67 26.02 -2.93
N THR A 325 -3.09 26.40 -4.14
CA THR A 325 -2.28 27.14 -5.12
C THR A 325 -2.98 28.40 -5.62
N ALA A 326 -4.19 28.68 -5.10
CA ALA A 326 -4.71 30.04 -5.13
C ALA A 326 -3.77 30.93 -4.31
N LYS A 327 -3.39 32.09 -4.86
CA LYS A 327 -2.44 33.05 -4.27
C LYS A 327 -2.76 33.52 -2.83
N TRP A 328 -3.93 33.13 -2.31
CA TRP A 328 -4.52 33.53 -1.02
C TRP A 328 -4.66 32.39 0.00
N LEU A 329 -4.42 31.14 -0.40
CA LEU A 329 -4.32 30.03 0.57
C LEU A 329 -2.84 29.76 0.89
N PRO A 330 -2.52 29.36 2.13
CA PRO A 330 -1.18 28.90 2.45
C PRO A 330 -0.79 27.73 1.53
N PRO A 331 0.47 27.66 1.08
CA PRO A 331 0.94 26.54 0.29
C PRO A 331 0.69 25.24 1.06
N ALA A 332 0.36 24.19 0.32
CA ALA A 332 0.23 22.89 0.95
C ALA A 332 1.55 22.51 1.65
N PRO A 333 1.48 21.85 2.82
CA PRO A 333 2.67 21.43 3.55
C PRO A 333 3.51 20.49 2.68
N ASP A 334 4.82 20.61 2.79
CA ASP A 334 5.75 19.66 2.18
C ASP A 334 5.39 18.25 2.68
N PRO A 335 5.15 17.28 1.78
CA PRO A 335 4.91 15.90 2.16
C PRO A 335 5.98 15.31 3.10
N ASP A 336 7.23 15.79 3.09
CA ASP A 336 8.31 15.34 3.98
C ASP A 336 8.45 16.17 5.28
N GLU A 337 7.81 17.34 5.37
CA GLU A 337 7.77 18.19 6.57
C GLU A 337 6.33 18.33 7.11
N PRO A 338 5.76 17.25 7.70
CA PRO A 338 4.43 17.31 8.30
C PRO A 338 4.43 18.17 9.57
N ASP A 339 3.23 18.50 10.05
CA ASP A 339 3.08 18.96 11.43
C ASP A 339 3.50 17.82 12.39
N TRP A 340 4.66 18.01 13.03
CA TRP A 340 5.27 17.03 13.91
C TRP A 340 4.46 16.76 15.18
N ALA A 341 3.68 17.74 15.65
CA ALA A 341 2.77 17.52 16.77
C ALA A 341 1.63 16.58 16.36
N ALA A 342 1.06 16.77 15.16
CA ALA A 342 0.05 15.87 14.63
C ALA A 342 0.59 14.45 14.40
N VAL A 343 1.84 14.30 13.93
CA VAL A 343 2.50 12.99 13.79
C VAL A 343 2.69 12.29 15.15
N ALA A 344 3.03 13.05 16.18
CA ALA A 344 3.12 12.56 17.55
C ALA A 344 1.76 12.06 18.07
N ASP A 345 0.69 12.81 17.85
CA ASP A 345 -0.68 12.43 18.25
C ASP A 345 -1.15 11.16 17.55
N VAL A 346 -0.80 10.98 16.27
CA VAL A 346 -1.02 9.70 15.54
C VAL A 346 -0.34 8.54 16.26
N GLY A 347 0.91 8.74 16.70
CA GLY A 347 1.68 7.72 17.39
C GLY A 347 1.07 7.32 18.73
N LEU A 348 0.55 8.27 19.51
CA LEU A 348 -0.12 7.99 20.77
C LEU A 348 -1.36 7.11 20.58
N ASP A 349 -2.20 7.41 19.60
CA ASP A 349 -3.39 6.61 19.28
C ASP A 349 -3.04 5.20 18.81
N ALA A 350 -2.01 5.08 17.96
CA ALA A 350 -1.56 3.80 17.46
C ALA A 350 -0.96 2.91 18.56
N VAL A 351 -0.14 3.49 19.45
CA VAL A 351 0.40 2.78 20.63
C VAL A 351 -0.74 2.33 21.54
N GLY A 352 -1.70 3.22 21.84
CA GLY A 352 -2.88 2.86 22.65
C GLY A 352 -3.67 1.70 22.07
N THR A 353 -3.86 1.69 20.75
CA THR A 353 -4.56 0.60 20.03
C THR A 353 -3.80 -0.73 20.16
N LEU A 354 -2.50 -0.73 19.88
CA LEU A 354 -1.72 -1.97 19.92
C LEU A 354 -1.57 -2.52 21.33
N LEU A 355 -1.44 -1.66 22.35
CA LEU A 355 -1.44 -2.09 23.75
C LEU A 355 -2.78 -2.75 24.13
N ALA A 356 -3.91 -2.17 23.73
CA ALA A 356 -5.23 -2.76 23.96
C ALA A 356 -5.36 -4.12 23.26
N ARG A 357 -4.83 -4.24 22.04
CA ARG A 357 -4.87 -5.48 21.26
C ARG A 357 -3.94 -6.56 21.80
N LEU A 358 -2.74 -6.19 22.23
CA LEU A 358 -1.80 -7.06 22.93
C LEU A 358 -2.45 -7.61 24.20
N ARG A 359 -3.07 -6.73 25.00
CA ARG A 359 -3.80 -7.16 26.20
C ARG A 359 -4.94 -8.12 25.88
N ALA A 360 -5.73 -7.83 24.85
CA ALA A 360 -6.81 -8.72 24.42
C ALA A 360 -6.29 -10.08 23.91
N ALA A 361 -5.11 -10.11 23.29
CA ALA A 361 -4.45 -11.34 22.87
C ALA A 361 -3.96 -12.15 24.07
N GLU A 362 -3.34 -11.51 25.06
CA GLU A 362 -2.95 -12.12 26.34
C GLU A 362 -4.17 -12.70 27.08
N ASP A 363 -5.26 -11.93 27.19
CA ASP A 363 -6.47 -12.39 27.88
C ASP A 363 -7.16 -13.53 27.10
N ARG A 364 -7.09 -13.56 25.75
CA ARG A 364 -7.56 -14.70 24.96
C ARG A 364 -6.69 -15.93 25.22
N ALA A 365 -5.37 -15.76 25.22
CA ALA A 365 -4.42 -16.83 25.50
C ALA A 365 -4.65 -17.48 26.88
N ALA A 366 -4.94 -16.65 27.89
CA ALA A 366 -5.28 -17.12 29.23
C ALA A 366 -6.62 -17.88 29.28
N ARG A 367 -7.55 -17.63 28.35
CA ARG A 367 -8.87 -18.26 28.28
C ARG A 367 -8.93 -19.54 27.42
N THR A 368 -8.09 -19.67 26.39
CA THR A 368 -8.04 -20.84 25.50
C THR A 368 -7.14 -21.98 26.00
N ALA A 369 -6.67 -21.92 27.24
CA ALA A 369 -6.05 -23.04 27.96
C ALA A 369 -7.09 -24.12 28.33
N GLU A 370 -7.71 -24.74 27.32
CA GLU A 370 -8.51 -25.96 27.39
C GLU A 370 -7.93 -27.04 26.42
N PRO A 371 -8.15 -28.35 26.69
CA PRO A 371 -7.07 -29.35 26.63
C PRO A 371 -6.75 -29.98 25.26
N ASP A 372 -7.50 -29.72 24.19
CA ASP A 372 -7.60 -30.69 23.08
C ASP A 372 -6.79 -30.40 21.80
N VAL A 373 -5.79 -29.51 21.87
CA VAL A 373 -4.77 -29.33 20.81
C VAL A 373 -3.38 -29.24 21.48
N PRO A 374 -2.31 -29.85 20.93
CA PRO A 374 -0.98 -29.82 21.55
C PRO A 374 -0.57 -28.40 21.93
N VAL A 375 -0.38 -28.18 23.23
CA VAL A 375 -0.14 -26.87 23.86
C VAL A 375 1.14 -26.21 23.34
N ALA A 376 2.12 -27.00 22.92
CA ALA A 376 3.41 -26.52 22.43
C ALA A 376 3.30 -25.70 21.13
N ASP A 377 2.59 -26.20 20.12
CA ASP A 377 2.48 -25.53 18.82
C ASP A 377 1.70 -24.21 18.93
N ARG A 378 0.63 -24.19 19.75
CA ARG A 378 -0.15 -22.98 20.05
C ARG A 378 0.68 -21.94 20.80
N LEU A 379 1.44 -22.35 21.82
CA LEU A 379 2.28 -21.42 22.60
C LEU A 379 3.44 -20.85 21.79
N THR A 380 4.03 -21.62 20.86
CA THR A 380 5.10 -21.11 19.99
C THR A 380 4.57 -20.11 18.97
N GLU A 381 3.43 -20.37 18.33
CA GLU A 381 2.81 -19.44 17.37
C GLU A 381 2.28 -18.17 18.06
N MET A 382 1.64 -18.32 19.23
CA MET A 382 1.14 -17.20 20.03
C MET A 382 2.27 -16.40 20.70
N GLY A 383 3.32 -17.07 21.17
CA GLY A 383 4.53 -16.44 21.71
C GLY A 383 5.29 -15.66 20.65
N GLY A 384 5.41 -16.20 19.43
CA GLY A 384 5.95 -15.50 18.28
C GLY A 384 5.14 -14.27 17.92
N HIS A 385 3.81 -14.37 17.88
CA HIS A 385 2.94 -13.22 17.60
C HIS A 385 3.03 -12.14 18.70
N ALA A 386 3.09 -12.53 19.98
CA ALA A 386 3.26 -11.59 21.09
C ALA A 386 4.64 -10.92 21.09
N ALA A 387 5.71 -11.63 20.72
CA ALA A 387 7.05 -11.07 20.56
C ALA A 387 7.11 -10.08 19.39
N GLN A 388 6.46 -10.38 18.27
CA GLN A 388 6.36 -9.47 17.13
C GLN A 388 5.50 -8.24 17.44
N MET A 389 4.42 -8.39 18.20
CA MET A 389 3.63 -7.28 18.71
C MET A 389 4.43 -6.39 19.67
N ARG A 390 5.28 -6.98 20.53
CA ARG A 390 6.23 -6.25 21.37
C ARG A 390 7.24 -5.47 20.55
N GLU A 391 7.80 -6.08 19.50
CA GLU A 391 8.72 -5.42 18.57
C GLU A 391 8.06 -4.20 17.90
N VAL A 392 6.84 -4.38 17.38
CA VAL A 392 6.07 -3.29 16.79
C VAL A 392 5.84 -2.19 17.83
N THR A 393 5.39 -2.54 19.03
CA THR A 393 5.15 -1.58 20.13
C THR A 393 6.42 -0.83 20.56
N GLY A 394 7.57 -1.51 20.62
CA GLY A 394 8.86 -0.92 20.96
C GLY A 394 9.35 0.08 19.91
N ALA A 395 9.30 -0.28 18.63
CA ALA A 395 9.63 0.61 17.53
C ALA A 395 8.73 1.87 17.52
N LEU A 396 7.45 1.69 17.85
CA LEU A 396 6.49 2.80 17.95
C LEU A 396 6.83 3.77 19.08
N ALA A 397 7.20 3.27 20.25
CA ALA A 397 7.62 4.11 21.36
C ALA A 397 8.88 4.91 21.00
N ALA A 398 9.84 4.29 20.29
CA ALA A 398 11.05 4.97 19.85
C ALA A 398 10.78 6.11 18.85
N GLU A 399 9.78 5.99 17.98
CA GLU A 399 9.46 7.01 16.97
C GLU A 399 8.46 8.08 17.46
N ALA A 400 7.51 7.73 18.33
CA ALA A 400 6.51 8.68 18.83
C ALA A 400 7.06 9.61 19.93
N VAL A 401 8.01 9.13 20.74
CA VAL A 401 8.51 9.88 21.90
C VAL A 401 9.37 11.09 21.51
N PRO A 402 10.33 11.04 20.57
CA PRO A 402 11.19 12.18 20.25
C PRO A 402 10.44 13.41 19.69
N PRO A 403 9.46 13.27 18.77
CA PRO A 403 8.64 14.40 18.31
C PRO A 403 7.75 14.99 19.41
N VAL A 404 7.17 14.15 20.28
CA VAL A 404 6.42 14.62 21.47
C VAL A 404 7.35 15.43 22.38
N VAL A 405 8.56 14.93 22.66
CA VAL A 405 9.56 15.63 23.46
C VAL A 405 10.01 16.94 22.81
N ARG A 406 10.14 16.97 21.47
CA ARG A 406 10.49 18.18 20.72
C ARG A 406 9.36 19.21 20.77
N ALA A 407 8.12 18.83 20.49
CA ALA A 407 6.95 19.69 20.57
C ALA A 407 6.73 20.23 21.99
N MET A 408 6.89 19.37 23.01
CA MET A 408 6.84 19.79 24.42
C MET A 408 7.99 20.71 24.81
N ARG A 409 9.18 20.55 24.22
CA ARG A 409 10.31 21.48 24.42
C ARG A 409 10.01 22.83 23.78
N GLU A 410 9.52 22.86 22.54
CA GLU A 410 9.12 24.10 21.86
C GLU A 410 7.98 24.83 22.59
N VAL A 411 6.96 24.11 23.06
CA VAL A 411 5.87 24.67 23.89
C VAL A 411 6.40 25.15 25.24
N GLY A 412 7.30 24.39 25.86
CA GLY A 412 7.92 24.75 27.13
C GLY A 412 8.87 25.95 27.04
N ASP A 413 9.51 26.15 25.90
CA ASP A 413 10.36 27.30 25.61
C ASP A 413 9.52 28.55 25.26
N ARG A 414 8.34 28.36 24.64
CA ARG A 414 7.38 29.43 24.32
C ARG A 414 6.53 29.85 25.53
N TYR A 415 6.28 28.95 26.48
CA TYR A 415 5.46 29.18 27.68
C TYR A 415 6.10 28.57 28.95
N PRO A 416 7.02 29.30 29.62
CA PRO A 416 7.80 28.78 30.75
C PRO A 416 6.96 28.30 31.94
N ALA A 417 5.74 28.84 32.10
CA ALA A 417 4.82 28.52 33.19
C ALA A 417 4.28 27.07 33.14
N VAL A 418 4.24 26.44 31.97
CA VAL A 418 3.68 25.08 31.78
C VAL A 418 4.76 23.99 31.87
N ARG A 419 6.05 24.40 31.91
CA ARG A 419 7.23 23.52 31.89
C ARG A 419 7.29 22.53 33.05
N GLY A 420 6.74 22.91 34.21
CA GLY A 420 6.66 22.04 35.40
C GLY A 420 5.61 20.94 35.29
N GLN A 421 4.50 21.21 34.61
CA GLN A 421 3.39 20.27 34.42
C GLN A 421 3.70 19.22 33.35
N LEU A 422 4.48 19.59 32.33
CA LEU A 422 4.91 18.70 31.24
C LEU A 422 5.98 17.65 31.65
N ARG A 423 6.66 17.82 32.80
CA ARG A 423 7.65 16.84 33.32
C ARG A 423 7.03 15.52 33.76
N GLY A 424 5.75 15.51 34.15
CA GLY A 424 5.04 14.29 34.54
C GLY A 424 4.77 13.37 33.34
N ALA A 425 4.34 13.97 32.22
CA ALA A 425 4.15 13.26 30.95
C ALA A 425 5.48 12.73 30.37
N TYR A 426 6.59 13.47 30.57
CA TYR A 426 7.94 13.02 30.18
C TYR A 426 8.37 11.72 30.88
N ARG A 427 8.08 11.58 32.19
CA ARG A 427 8.38 10.33 32.92
C ARG A 427 7.52 9.17 32.44
N LEU A 428 6.24 9.39 32.22
CA LEU A 428 5.32 8.35 31.76
C LEU A 428 5.71 7.79 30.38
N LEU A 429 6.12 8.66 29.45
CA LEU A 429 6.59 8.26 28.12
C LEU A 429 7.95 7.54 28.16
N GLN A 430 8.85 7.97 29.05
CA GLN A 430 10.11 7.27 29.29
C GLN A 430 9.89 5.89 29.92
N ASP A 431 8.95 5.77 30.85
CA ASP A 431 8.61 4.49 31.48
C ASP A 431 7.99 3.50 30.47
N ILE A 432 7.23 3.98 29.49
CA ILE A 432 6.72 3.16 28.37
C ILE A 432 7.86 2.67 27.49
N ALA A 433 8.83 3.54 27.16
CA ALA A 433 10.00 3.19 26.35
C ALA A 433 11.04 2.32 27.10
N ALA A 434 11.04 2.34 28.44
CA ALA A 434 12.03 1.68 29.28
C ALA A 434 11.58 0.31 29.83
N ARG A 435 10.39 -0.20 29.50
CA ARG A 435 9.97 -1.54 29.93
C ARG A 435 10.83 -2.60 29.25
N PRO A 436 11.65 -3.38 29.98
CA PRO A 436 12.43 -4.44 29.38
C PRO A 436 11.56 -5.64 29.03
N ASP A 437 12.06 -6.45 28.10
CA ASP A 437 11.47 -7.71 27.67
C ASP A 437 11.30 -8.65 28.88
N PRO A 438 10.15 -9.32 29.10
CA PRO A 438 9.95 -10.17 30.29
C PRO A 438 10.85 -11.41 30.35
N ASP A 439 11.62 -11.70 29.29
CA ASP A 439 12.38 -12.95 29.15
C ASP A 439 13.76 -12.92 29.82
N ASP A 440 14.16 -11.82 30.46
CA ASP A 440 15.45 -11.73 31.19
C ASP A 440 15.30 -11.94 32.71
N SER A 441 14.18 -12.50 33.17
CA SER A 441 13.90 -12.63 34.61
C SER A 441 13.43 -14.02 35.06
N THR A 442 14.03 -15.11 34.59
CA THR A 442 13.97 -16.39 35.32
C THR A 442 15.19 -17.27 35.12
N ASN A 443 16.11 -17.28 36.09
CA ASN A 443 16.82 -18.51 36.45
C ASN A 443 16.96 -18.61 37.99
N PRO A 444 16.03 -19.30 38.68
CA PRO A 444 16.14 -19.56 40.11
C PRO A 444 16.93 -20.87 40.33
N GLY A 445 18.22 -20.76 40.67
CA GLY A 445 19.04 -21.95 40.84
C GLY A 445 20.37 -21.73 41.55
N LYS A 446 20.36 -21.31 42.82
CA LYS A 446 21.53 -21.50 43.70
C LYS A 446 21.11 -21.62 45.18
N PRO A 447 21.37 -22.75 45.85
CA PRO A 447 21.05 -22.89 47.28
C PRO A 447 22.13 -22.22 48.15
N PRO A 448 21.81 -21.83 49.40
CA PRO A 448 22.69 -21.02 50.22
C PRO A 448 23.63 -21.86 51.11
N GLY A 449 24.84 -21.34 51.32
CA GLY A 449 25.59 -21.48 52.56
C GLY A 449 26.88 -22.30 52.52
N LYS A 450 28.03 -21.62 52.68
CA LYS A 450 28.87 -21.73 53.89
C LYS A 450 30.11 -20.82 53.81
N ASN A 451 30.26 -19.98 54.84
CA ASN A 451 31.46 -19.25 55.19
C ASN A 451 32.59 -20.20 55.64
N ALA A 452 33.83 -19.97 55.20
CA ALA A 452 35.05 -20.24 55.97
C ALA A 452 36.30 -19.60 55.33
N ASN A 453 36.80 -18.55 55.99
CA ASN A 453 38.19 -18.34 56.45
C ASN A 453 39.40 -18.31 55.48
N ARG A 454 40.02 -17.11 55.44
CA ARG A 454 41.45 -16.74 55.65
C ARG A 454 42.62 -17.40 54.86
N ASN A 455 43.41 -16.47 54.30
CA ASN A 455 44.88 -16.32 54.27
C ASN A 455 45.68 -16.78 53.02
N PRO A 456 46.88 -16.18 52.75
CA PRO A 456 47.24 -15.62 51.46
C PRO A 456 48.64 -16.12 50.99
N ASN A 457 49.19 -15.46 49.96
CA ASN A 457 50.62 -15.25 49.68
C ASN A 457 51.27 -16.04 48.53
N ALA A 458 52.29 -15.37 47.96
CA ALA A 458 53.26 -15.73 46.90
C ALA A 458 52.78 -15.55 45.44
N GLY A 459 53.41 -14.77 44.55
CA GLY A 459 54.61 -13.94 44.62
C GLY A 459 55.09 -13.58 43.19
N ARG A 460 55.55 -12.32 43.00
CA ARG A 460 56.73 -11.83 42.21
C ARG A 460 57.20 -12.61 40.97
N ASN A 461 57.69 -12.04 39.85
CA ASN A 461 57.98 -10.70 39.29
C ASN A 461 58.47 -10.95 37.81
N PRO A 462 59.09 -10.02 37.02
CA PRO A 462 58.80 -9.81 35.60
C PRO A 462 60.02 -10.10 34.69
N ASN A 463 60.01 -9.75 33.40
CA ASN A 463 60.90 -8.74 32.79
C ASN A 463 60.77 -8.66 31.26
N ALA A 464 60.92 -7.41 30.77
CA ALA A 464 61.54 -6.90 29.54
C ALA A 464 61.44 -7.69 28.21
N GLY A 465 61.19 -7.08 27.04
CA GLY A 465 61.24 -5.67 26.65
C GLY A 465 61.76 -5.55 25.20
N ARG A 466 61.52 -4.36 24.61
CA ARG A 466 62.13 -3.77 23.39
C ARG A 466 61.47 -4.04 22.02
N THR A 467 60.75 -2.99 21.61
CA THR A 467 60.67 -2.37 20.26
C THR A 467 62.05 -1.82 19.79
N PRO A 468 62.24 -1.08 18.67
CA PRO A 468 61.31 -0.63 17.62
C PRO A 468 61.84 -0.63 16.14
N ASN A 469 60.90 -0.29 15.24
CA ASN A 469 60.99 0.64 14.10
C ASN A 469 61.57 0.30 12.70
N ALA A 470 60.76 0.74 11.72
CA ALA A 470 61.06 1.51 10.51
C ALA A 470 61.45 0.80 9.19
N GLY A 471 60.52 0.90 8.22
CA GLY A 471 60.78 1.64 6.97
C GLY A 471 61.17 0.85 5.71
N PRO A 472 61.03 1.45 4.51
CA PRO A 472 60.20 0.89 3.43
C PRO A 472 60.96 0.61 2.11
N ASN A 473 60.36 -0.15 1.18
CA ASN A 473 60.65 -0.15 -0.27
C ASN A 473 59.51 -0.89 -1.02
N THR A 474 58.67 -0.21 -1.80
CA THR A 474 58.76 0.08 -3.26
C THR A 474 58.65 -1.11 -4.21
N ASP A 475 57.62 -1.03 -5.05
CA ASP A 475 57.47 -1.38 -6.47
C ASP A 475 58.08 -2.69 -7.02
N THR A 476 57.25 -3.53 -7.66
CA THR A 476 57.11 -3.60 -9.14
C THR A 476 56.42 -4.90 -9.62
N ASN A 477 55.36 -4.69 -10.42
CA ASN A 477 55.13 -5.24 -11.76
C ASN A 477 54.83 -6.74 -12.03
N THR A 478 53.74 -6.92 -12.81
CA THR A 478 53.47 -7.96 -13.84
C THR A 478 53.41 -9.44 -13.46
N ARG A 479 52.20 -10.02 -13.49
CA ARG A 479 51.60 -10.64 -14.69
C ARG A 479 50.12 -10.97 -14.48
#